data_AF-A0A524KS74-F1
#
_entry.id   AF-A0A524KS74-F1
#
_cell.length_a   1.000
_cell.length_b   1.000
_cell.length_c   1.000
_cell.angle_alpha   90.00
_cell.angle_beta   90.00
_cell.angle_gamma   90.00
#
_symmetry.space_group_name_H-M   'P 1'
#
loop_
_entity.id
_entity.type
_entity.pdbx_description
1 polymer ?
#
loop_
_entity_poly.entity_id
_entity_poly.type
_entity_poly.pdbx_seq_one_letter_code
_entity_poly.pdbx_strand_id
1 'polypeptide(L)' 'MIGLPHFLIVAGLLFAAGVYTVLSRSNAIGILMGVELILNAAGLNFVAFNHFTTAGVEGSLFTVFIIVLAAAEAAVAL' A
#
# COMPACT_ATOMS: atom_id res chain seq x y z
N MET A 1 15.69 10.55 15.31
CA MET A 1 15.28 11.27 14.08
C MET A 1 14.60 10.29 13.15
N ILE A 2 13.34 10.54 12.80
CA ILE A 2 12.58 9.68 11.88
C ILE A 2 13.04 10.02 10.47
N GLY A 3 13.58 9.03 9.77
CA GLY A 3 14.07 9.16 8.40
C GLY A 3 13.48 8.10 7.48
N LEU A 4 13.77 8.18 6.18
CA LEU A 4 13.30 7.26 5.15
C LEU A 4 13.31 5.77 5.55
N PRO A 5 14.38 5.22 6.18
CA PRO A 5 14.41 3.79 6.55
C PRO A 5 13.26 3.36 7.47
N HIS A 6 12.75 4.25 8.32
CA HIS A 6 11.65 3.93 9.24
C HIS A 6 10.35 3.68 8.46
N PHE A 7 10.08 4.52 7.44
CA PHE A 7 8.92 4.34 6.57
C PHE A 7 9.07 3.10 5.68
N LEU A 8 10.28 2.82 5.19
CA LEU A 8 10.55 1.60 4.41
C LEU A 8 10.32 0.32 5.22
N ILE A 9 10.72 0.31 6.50
CA ILE A 9 10.46 -0.83 7.39
C ILE A 9 8.96 -1.02 7.59
N VAL A 10 8.21 0.06 7.86
CA VAL A 10 6.76 -0.02 8.03
C VAL A 10 6.07 -0.48 6.74
N ALA A 11 6.42 0.09 5.58
CA ALA A 11 5.91 -0.37 4.28
C ALA A 11 6.23 -1.85 4.04
N GLY A 12 7.46 -2.27 4.31
CA GLY A 12 7.89 -3.66 4.16
C GLY A 12 7.10 -4.63 5.05
N LEU A 13 6.84 -4.25 6.31
CA LEU A 13 6.03 -5.05 7.23
C LEU A 13 4.58 -5.16 6.77
N LEU A 14 3.96 -4.05 6.34
CA LEU A 14 2.60 -4.04 5.82
C LEU A 14 2.49 -4.87 4.53
N PHE A 15 3.46 -4.74 3.62
CA PHE A 15 3.51 -5.53 2.40
C PHE A 15 3.62 -7.03 2.69
N ALA A 16 4.54 -7.41 3.59
CA ALA A 16 4.71 -8.81 3.99
C ALA A 16 3.45 -9.38 4.67
N ALA A 17 2.80 -8.59 5.54
CA ALA A 17 1.53 -8.98 6.17
C ALA A 17 0.40 -9.12 5.13
N GLY A 18 0.36 -8.25 4.13
CA GLY A 18 -0.59 -8.33 3.02
C GLY A 18 -0.40 -9.59 2.19
N VAL A 19 0.85 -9.88 1.79
CA VAL A 19 1.21 -11.13 1.08
C VAL A 19 0.85 -12.36 1.92
N TYR A 20 1.18 -12.36 3.22
CA TYR A 20 0.81 -13.44 4.11
C TYR A 20 -0.71 -13.64 4.17
N THR A 21 -1.47 -12.56 4.24
CA THR A 21 -2.95 -12.61 4.26
C THR A 21 -3.50 -13.19 2.96
N VAL A 22 -2.98 -12.76 1.80
CA VAL A 22 -3.35 -13.32 0.49
C VAL A 22 -3.10 -14.82 0.42
N LEU A 23 -1.94 -15.28 0.92
CA LEU A 23 -1.57 -16.70 0.87
C LEU A 23 -2.31 -17.56 1.92
N SER A 24 -2.66 -16.98 3.07
CA SER A 24 -3.27 -17.71 4.18
C SER A 24 -4.79 -17.81 4.10
N ARG A 25 -5.46 -16.94 3.32
CA ARG A 25 -6.93 -16.88 3.27
C ARG A 25 -7.46 -17.61 2.05
N SER A 26 -8.43 -18.51 2.28
CA SER A 26 -9.13 -19.23 1.21
C SER A 26 -10.45 -18.59 0.79
N ASN A 27 -10.86 -17.51 1.45
CA ASN A 27 -12.07 -16.77 1.11
C ASN A 27 -11.73 -15.52 0.28
N ALA A 28 -12.59 -15.19 -0.70
CA ALA A 28 -12.36 -14.07 -1.60
C ALA A 28 -12.18 -12.74 -0.85
N ILE A 29 -13.03 -12.47 0.15
CA ILE A 29 -12.96 -11.26 0.98
C ILE A 29 -11.62 -11.17 1.73
N GLY A 30 -11.11 -12.28 2.27
CA GLY A 30 -9.83 -12.28 2.98
C GLY A 30 -8.64 -12.08 2.04
N ILE A 31 -8.72 -12.59 0.81
CA ILE A 31 -7.72 -12.34 -0.23
C ILE A 31 -7.72 -10.85 -0.61
N LEU A 32 -8.90 -10.26 -0.85
CA LEU A 32 -9.04 -8.84 -1.20
C LEU A 32 -8.51 -7.91 -0.10
N MET A 33 -8.79 -8.19 1.18
CA MET A 33 -8.18 -7.44 2.29
C MET A 33 -6.65 -7.52 2.29
N GLY A 34 -6.08 -8.66 1.90
CA GLY A 34 -4.63 -8.80 1.73
C GLY A 34 -4.09 -7.94 0.58
N VAL A 35 -4.82 -7.89 -0.54
CA VAL A 35 -4.49 -7.03 -1.70
C VAL A 35 -4.56 -5.55 -1.35
N GLU A 36 -5.61 -5.10 -0.65
CA GLU A 36 -5.75 -3.72 -0.17
C GLU A 36 -4.57 -3.30 0.73
N LEU A 37 -4.11 -4.21 1.58
CA LEU A 37 -2.97 -3.97 2.47
C LEU A 37 -1.66 -3.85 1.68
N ILE A 38 -1.45 -4.69 0.65
CA ILE A 38 -0.32 -4.60 -0.28
C ILE A 38 -0.32 -3.25 -1.02
N LEU A 39 -1.48 -2.85 -1.54
CA LEU A 39 -1.64 -1.59 -2.26
C LEU A 39 -1.35 -0.39 -1.35
N ASN A 40 -1.85 -0.38 -0.11
CA ASN A 40 -1.54 0.67 0.86
C ASN A 40 -0.06 0.73 1.22
N ALA A 41 0.60 -0.42 1.37
CA ALA A 41 2.04 -0.48 1.62
C ALA A 41 2.84 0.15 0.46
N ALA A 42 2.45 -0.11 -0.78
CA ALA A 42 3.05 0.52 -1.96
C ALA A 42 2.82 2.04 -1.95
N GLY A 43 1.60 2.50 -1.65
CA GLY A 43 1.28 3.93 -1.50
C GLY A 43 2.15 4.63 -0.46
N LEU A 44 2.32 4.04 0.73
CA LEU A 44 3.21 4.57 1.77
C LEU A 44 4.65 4.72 1.27
N ASN A 45 5.12 3.76 0.48
CA ASN A 45 6.46 3.80 -0.11
C ASN A 45 6.61 4.97 -1.09
N PHE A 46 5.62 5.19 -1.97
CA PHE A 46 5.61 6.31 -2.92
C PHE A 46 5.63 7.67 -2.21
N VAL A 47 4.80 7.87 -1.17
CA VAL A 47 4.79 9.11 -0.38
C VAL A 47 6.11 9.30 0.37
N ALA A 48 6.67 8.24 0.95
CA ALA A 48 7.93 8.33 1.69
C ALA A 48 9.09 8.73 0.76
N PHE A 49 9.24 8.07 -0.40
CA PHE A 49 10.28 8.44 -1.37
C PHE A 49 10.09 9.86 -1.89
N ASN A 50 8.85 10.28 -2.14
CA ASN A 50 8.55 11.65 -2.54
C ASN A 50 8.98 12.65 -1.46
N HIS A 51 8.62 12.42 -0.19
CA HIS A 51 9.00 13.31 0.90
C HIS A 51 10.53 13.44 1.09
N PHE A 52 11.28 12.33 0.95
CA PHE A 52 12.72 12.31 1.28
C PHE A 52 13.67 12.44 0.07
N THR A 53 13.22 12.25 -1.17
CA THR A 53 14.09 12.25 -2.37
C THR A 53 13.74 13.38 -3.34
N THR A 54 12.47 13.52 -3.68
CA THR A 54 12.02 14.40 -4.78
C THR A 54 10.94 15.33 -4.25
N ALA A 55 11.25 16.62 -4.09
CA ALA A 55 10.30 17.65 -3.65
C ALA A 55 9.12 17.92 -4.63
N GLY A 56 8.85 17.00 -5.56
CA GLY A 56 7.70 17.03 -6.46
C GLY A 56 6.45 16.41 -5.83
N VAL A 57 5.38 16.27 -6.61
CA VAL A 57 4.08 15.75 -6.15
C VAL A 57 3.74 14.36 -6.70
N GLU A 58 4.63 13.77 -7.50
CA GLU A 58 4.37 12.53 -8.25
C GLU A 58 4.04 11.34 -7.35
N GLY A 59 4.78 11.14 -6.25
CA GLY A 59 4.50 10.04 -5.33
C GLY A 59 3.19 10.23 -4.56
N SER A 60 2.83 11.48 -4.26
CA SER A 60 1.53 11.81 -3.68
C SER A 60 0.39 11.54 -4.66
N LEU A 61 0.54 11.93 -5.93
CA LEU A 61 -0.43 11.65 -6.98
C LEU A 61 -0.62 10.15 -7.20
N PHE A 62 0.46 9.39 -7.29
CA PHE A 62 0.38 7.93 -7.48
C PHE A 62 -0.34 7.24 -6.32
N THR A 63 -0.14 7.73 -5.09
CA THR A 63 -0.83 7.23 -3.90
C THR A 63 -2.33 7.49 -3.96
N VAL A 64 -2.75 8.65 -4.45
CA VAL A 64 -4.19 8.94 -4.68
C VAL A 64 -4.78 7.96 -5.70
N PHE A 65 -4.07 7.68 -6.79
CA PHE A 65 -4.51 6.66 -7.76
C PHE A 65 -4.64 5.26 -7.15
N ILE A 66 -3.70 4.87 -6.28
CA ILE A 66 -3.78 3.60 -5.55
C ILE A 66 -5.05 3.55 -4.68
N ILE A 67 -5.36 4.63 -3.95
CA ILE A 67 -6.56 4.70 -3.10
C ILE A 67 -7.83 4.59 -3.95
N VAL A 68 -7.87 5.29 -5.10
CA VAL A 68 -9.01 5.21 -6.03
C VAL A 68 -9.15 3.82 -6.63
N LEU A 69 -8.04 3.16 -6.99
CA LEU A 69 -8.03 1.79 -7.47
C LEU A 69 -8.57 0.82 -6.41
N ALA A 70 -8.11 0.94 -5.17
CA ALA A 70 -8.58 0.11 -4.06
C ALA A 70 -10.08 0.31 -3.80
N ALA A 71 -10.57 1.56 -3.85
CA ALA A 71 -11.99 1.86 -3.74
C ALA A 71 -12.82 1.25 -4.89
N ALA A 72 -12.31 1.31 -6.12
CA ALA A 72 -12.96 0.70 -7.28
C ALA A 72 -12.98 -0.83 -7.21
N GLU A 73 -11.89 -1.46 -6.77
CA GLU A 73 -11.80 -2.90 -6.54
C GLU A 73 -12.82 -3.36 -5.50
N ALA A 74 -12.88 -2.71 -4.34
CA ALA A 74 -13.83 -3.02 -3.27
C ALA A 74 -15.29 -2.90 -3.72
N ALA A 75 -15.61 -1.91 -4.56
CA ALA A 75 -16.96 -1.73 -5.12
C ALA A 75 -17.35 -2.79 -6.17
N VAL A 76 -16.37 -3.42 -6.84
CA VAL A 76 -16.62 -4.51 -7.80
C VAL A 76 -16.71 -5.86 -7.10
N ALA A 77 -15.93 -6.05 -6.05
CA ALA A 77 -15.86 -7.32 -5.34
C ALA A 77 -16.99 -7.56 -4.33
N LEU A 78 -17.64 -6.50 -3.85
CA LEU A 78 -18.77 -6.52 -2.91
C LEU A 78 -20.10 -6.24 -3.63
#